data_AF-A0AAT9QV65-F1
#
_entry.id   AF-A0AAT9QV65-F1
#
_cell.length_a   1.000
_cell.length_b   1.000
_cell.length_c   1.000
_cell.angle_alpha   90.00
_cell.angle_beta   90.00
_cell.angle_gamma   90.00
#
_symmetry.space_group_name_H-M   'P 1'
#
loop_
_entity.id
_entity.type
_entity.pdbx_description
1 polymer ?
#
loop_
_entity_poly.entity_id
_entity_poly.type
_entity_poly.pdbx_seq_one_letter_code
_entity_poly.pdbx_strand_id
1 'polypeptide(L)'
;MTTATVRVPEGLHARVPAEQRGPGLDRDAVRMLVSRGTEVSHHAFVELPGLLKAGDLLVVNTSPTLAAAVDGAIGHARVVVHFSTRGDDGRWAVELRDPDGRGTTRARESGRGRSAPCQGGGGRRAGGPAGTEVRLPGGVRLVLEEPLSERGGRLWWARAASDPLAEPGAPAPGTLTGPGAPAPVTLTRPGAPAPDVLAVLREHGRPIRYSYTERDQPLSVYQTVFALPSDDGAGSAEMPSAGRPFTARLVAELVSRGVRFAPVTLHTGVASAEVHEPPYPERFAVPEASARLINATRAGDGRVVAVGTTAVRAVESATGSDGVVRARAGWTDLVVTPERGVRVVDGLLTGLHEPEASHLLMLEAIAGRAVIDRAYEEAVGGRYLWHEFGDVHLVLPPEAPHAEHCCSN
;
A
#
# COMPACT_ATOMS: atom_id res chain seq x y z
N MET A 1 -15.64 -7.18 25.85
CA MET A 1 -15.14 -8.55 26.05
C MET A 1 -14.01 -8.74 25.06
N THR A 2 -12.82 -9.05 25.57
CA THR A 2 -11.57 -9.14 24.81
C THR A 2 -11.56 -10.41 23.96
N THR A 3 -11.15 -10.28 22.71
CA THR A 3 -11.15 -11.27 21.64
C THR A 3 -10.35 -12.53 21.97
N ALA A 4 -10.84 -13.70 21.55
CA ALA A 4 -9.95 -14.84 21.28
C ALA A 4 -9.19 -14.50 19.99
N THR A 5 -8.05 -13.83 20.13
CA THR A 5 -7.25 -13.42 18.97
C THR A 5 -6.62 -14.67 18.36
N VAL A 6 -7.10 -15.08 17.18
CA VAL A 6 -6.53 -16.21 16.43
C VAL A 6 -5.07 -15.89 16.10
N ARG A 7 -4.13 -16.52 16.80
CA ARG A 7 -2.70 -16.32 16.56
C ARG A 7 -2.30 -17.04 15.27
N VAL A 8 -1.76 -16.30 14.31
CA VAL A 8 -1.21 -16.86 13.06
C VAL A 8 0.17 -17.47 13.33
N PRO A 9 0.39 -18.77 13.07
CA PRO A 9 1.72 -19.35 13.16
C PRO A 9 2.65 -18.80 12.07
N GLU A 10 3.92 -18.51 12.41
CA GLU A 10 4.93 -17.99 11.46
C GLU A 10 5.15 -18.89 10.24
N GLY A 11 4.89 -20.20 10.39
CA GLY A 11 4.95 -21.17 9.29
C GLY A 11 3.85 -20.98 8.22
N LEU A 12 2.83 -20.18 8.51
CA LEU A 12 1.77 -19.83 7.56
C LEU A 12 2.05 -18.52 6.81
N HIS A 13 3.19 -17.86 7.05
CA HIS A 13 3.55 -16.65 6.31
C HIS A 13 4.01 -17.04 4.90
N ALA A 14 3.44 -16.42 3.86
CA ALA A 14 3.84 -16.66 2.48
C ALA A 14 5.23 -16.07 2.19
N ARG A 15 6.29 -16.83 2.47
CA ARG A 15 7.68 -16.33 2.33
C ARG A 15 8.15 -16.15 0.89
N VAL A 16 7.46 -16.79 -0.06
CA VAL A 16 7.68 -16.67 -1.49
C VAL A 16 6.35 -16.52 -2.27
N PRO A 17 6.38 -15.85 -3.43
CA PRO A 17 5.25 -15.80 -4.37
C PRO A 17 4.75 -17.18 -4.79
N ALA A 18 3.46 -17.28 -5.16
CA ALA A 18 2.82 -18.53 -5.57
C ALA A 18 3.57 -19.27 -6.68
N GLU A 19 4.01 -18.52 -7.70
CA GLU A 19 4.76 -19.05 -8.84
C GLU A 19 6.15 -19.62 -8.49
N GLN A 20 6.65 -19.38 -7.28
CA GLN A 20 7.93 -19.91 -6.79
C GLN A 20 7.76 -21.10 -5.83
N ARG A 21 6.52 -21.50 -5.52
CA ARG A 21 6.24 -22.60 -4.58
C ARG A 21 6.36 -23.99 -5.20
N GLY A 22 6.35 -24.07 -6.53
CA GLY A 22 6.40 -25.34 -7.25
C GLY A 22 6.44 -25.13 -8.77
N PRO A 23 6.87 -26.15 -9.52
CA PRO A 23 6.96 -26.08 -10.97
C PRO A 23 5.56 -25.96 -11.61
N GLY A 24 5.44 -25.09 -12.62
CA GLY A 24 4.20 -24.91 -13.39
C GLY A 24 3.11 -24.10 -12.68
N LEU A 25 3.39 -23.54 -11.50
CA LEU A 25 2.47 -22.65 -10.79
C LEU A 25 2.59 -21.22 -11.34
N ASP A 26 1.46 -20.55 -11.52
CA ASP A 26 1.37 -19.12 -11.80
C ASP A 26 0.82 -18.38 -10.56
N ARG A 27 0.72 -17.05 -10.62
CA ARG A 27 0.19 -16.18 -9.55
C ARG A 27 -1.24 -16.52 -9.12
N ASP A 28 -2.04 -17.14 -9.99
CA ASP A 28 -3.41 -17.60 -9.68
C ASP A 28 -3.45 -18.96 -8.97
N ALA A 29 -2.30 -19.61 -8.75
CA ALA A 29 -2.16 -20.85 -7.98
C ALA A 29 -2.16 -20.62 -6.45
N VAL A 30 -3.04 -19.73 -5.99
CA VAL A 30 -3.33 -19.51 -4.57
C VAL A 30 -4.68 -20.12 -4.21
N ARG A 31 -4.88 -20.39 -2.93
CA ARG A 31 -6.18 -20.81 -2.41
C ARG A 31 -7.05 -19.58 -2.16
N MET A 32 -8.35 -19.80 -2.14
CA MET A 32 -9.35 -18.81 -1.83
C MET A 32 -10.33 -19.35 -0.80
N LEU A 33 -10.36 -18.72 0.36
CA LEU A 33 -11.44 -18.93 1.32
C LEU A 33 -12.65 -18.10 0.86
N VAL A 34 -13.86 -18.65 0.95
CA VAL A 34 -15.08 -17.92 0.59
C VAL A 34 -16.03 -17.92 1.77
N SER A 35 -16.44 -16.73 2.21
CA SER A 35 -17.44 -16.53 3.25
C SER A 35 -18.73 -15.96 2.69
N ARG A 36 -19.86 -16.57 3.05
CA ARG A 36 -21.22 -16.10 2.77
C ARG A 36 -22.00 -16.10 4.08
N GLY A 37 -22.03 -14.95 4.76
CA GLY A 37 -22.33 -14.96 6.20
C GLY A 37 -21.31 -15.82 6.95
N THR A 38 -21.75 -16.60 7.94
CA THR A 38 -20.87 -17.48 8.72
C THR A 38 -20.53 -18.81 8.04
N GLU A 39 -21.10 -19.08 6.86
CA GLU A 39 -20.73 -20.24 6.05
C GLU A 39 -19.40 -20.00 5.36
N VAL A 40 -18.50 -20.97 5.47
CA VAL A 40 -17.14 -20.92 4.92
C VAL A 40 -16.93 -22.11 3.99
N SER A 41 -16.37 -21.84 2.81
CA SER A 41 -15.98 -22.87 1.84
C SER A 41 -14.57 -22.60 1.31
N HIS A 42 -13.91 -23.65 0.82
CA HIS A 42 -12.53 -23.60 0.35
C HIS A 42 -12.47 -23.84 -1.15
N HIS A 43 -11.76 -22.97 -1.86
CA HIS A 43 -11.66 -22.97 -3.31
C HIS A 43 -10.21 -22.74 -3.73
N ALA A 44 -9.89 -23.06 -4.98
CA ALA A 44 -8.75 -22.47 -5.68
C ALA A 44 -9.14 -21.11 -6.25
N PHE A 45 -8.19 -20.17 -6.35
CA PHE A 45 -8.50 -18.84 -6.87
C PHE A 45 -8.99 -18.85 -8.33
N VAL A 46 -8.55 -19.82 -9.12
CA VAL A 46 -9.02 -20.05 -10.50
C VAL A 46 -10.53 -20.35 -10.59
N GLU A 47 -11.18 -20.70 -9.48
CA GLU A 47 -12.63 -20.95 -9.41
C GLU A 47 -13.46 -19.67 -9.19
N LEU A 48 -12.81 -18.52 -8.98
CA LEU A 48 -13.47 -17.20 -8.84
C LEU A 48 -14.56 -16.93 -9.90
N PRO A 49 -14.38 -17.24 -11.20
CA PRO A 49 -15.40 -16.99 -12.21
C PRO A 49 -16.69 -17.79 -12.01
N GLY A 50 -16.67 -18.88 -11.22
CA GLY A 50 -17.86 -19.65 -10.84
C GLY A 50 -18.60 -19.10 -9.62
N LEU A 51 -17.96 -18.21 -8.85
CA LEU A 51 -18.51 -17.65 -7.61
C LEU A 51 -19.17 -16.28 -7.81
N LEU A 52 -18.91 -15.65 -8.95
CA LEU A 52 -19.49 -14.39 -9.38
C LEU A 52 -20.59 -14.61 -10.42
N LYS A 53 -21.51 -13.65 -10.51
CA LYS A 53 -22.65 -13.66 -11.42
C LYS A 53 -22.46 -12.61 -12.51
N ALA A 54 -23.09 -12.81 -13.66
CA ALA A 54 -23.18 -11.77 -14.69
C ALA A 54 -23.81 -10.50 -14.08
N GLY A 55 -23.21 -9.35 -14.35
CA GLY A 55 -23.63 -8.07 -13.77
C GLY A 55 -22.87 -7.67 -12.50
N ASP A 56 -22.18 -8.59 -11.82
CA ASP A 56 -21.26 -8.22 -10.73
C ASP A 56 -20.16 -7.28 -11.25
N LEU A 57 -19.73 -6.38 -10.37
CA LEU A 57 -18.70 -5.40 -10.63
C LEU A 57 -17.52 -5.59 -9.68
N LEU A 58 -16.33 -5.85 -10.24
CA LEU A 58 -15.07 -5.82 -9.50
C LEU A 58 -14.47 -4.41 -9.53
N VAL A 59 -14.33 -3.78 -8.37
CA VAL A 59 -13.59 -2.51 -8.24
C VAL A 59 -12.12 -2.82 -7.99
N VAL A 60 -11.25 -2.43 -8.91
CA VAL A 60 -9.83 -2.78 -8.88
C VAL A 60 -8.94 -1.55 -8.73
N ASN A 61 -7.95 -1.62 -7.85
CA ASN A 61 -6.92 -0.57 -7.75
C ASN A 61 -5.87 -0.78 -8.85
N THR A 62 -5.71 0.26 -9.68
CA THR A 62 -4.83 0.26 -10.86
C THR A 62 -3.48 0.92 -10.60
N SER A 63 -3.18 1.28 -9.34
CA SER A 63 -1.90 1.89 -8.97
C SER A 63 -0.74 0.94 -9.27
N PRO A 64 0.29 1.38 -10.02
CA PRO A 64 1.49 0.60 -10.22
C PRO A 64 2.35 0.63 -8.95
N THR A 65 3.07 -0.45 -8.66
CA THR A 65 4.04 -0.44 -7.56
C THR A 65 5.33 0.24 -8.00
N LEU A 66 5.89 1.10 -7.15
CA LEU A 66 7.17 1.76 -7.39
C LEU A 66 8.32 0.92 -6.81
N ALA A 67 9.50 1.06 -7.42
CA ALA A 67 10.75 0.57 -6.85
C ALA A 67 11.20 1.52 -5.72
N ALA A 68 10.40 1.57 -4.66
CA ALA A 68 10.38 2.65 -3.69
C ALA A 68 11.51 2.63 -2.65
N ALA A 69 12.38 1.62 -2.63
CA ALA A 69 13.54 1.58 -1.73
C ALA A 69 14.83 1.92 -2.49
N VAL A 70 15.58 2.91 -2.01
CA VAL A 70 16.86 3.33 -2.59
C VAL A 70 17.94 3.37 -1.51
N ASP A 71 19.10 2.79 -1.79
CA ASP A 71 20.25 2.90 -0.89
C ASP A 71 20.83 4.32 -0.93
N GLY A 72 21.17 4.84 0.24
CA GLY A 72 21.76 6.17 0.39
C GLY A 72 22.77 6.24 1.53
N ALA A 73 23.25 7.44 1.79
CA ALA A 73 24.20 7.69 2.88
C ALA A 73 23.93 9.02 3.59
N ILE A 74 24.10 9.01 4.92
CA ILE A 74 24.15 10.20 5.76
C ILE A 74 25.56 10.30 6.33
N GLY A 75 26.35 11.25 5.83
CA GLY A 75 27.79 11.26 6.07
C GLY A 75 28.44 9.96 5.59
N HIS A 76 29.00 9.18 6.52
CA HIS A 76 29.58 7.86 6.24
C HIS A 76 28.64 6.68 6.55
N ALA A 77 27.48 6.94 7.17
CA ALA A 77 26.54 5.90 7.54
C ALA A 77 25.65 5.53 6.36
N ARG A 78 25.57 4.23 6.04
CA ARG A 78 24.64 3.70 5.03
C ARG A 78 23.22 3.71 5.57
N VAL A 79 22.27 4.12 4.74
CA VAL A 79 20.83 4.10 5.02
C VAL A 79 20.06 3.59 3.81
N VAL A 80 18.83 3.16 4.02
CA VAL A 80 17.87 2.90 2.93
C VAL A 80 16.74 3.91 3.06
N VAL A 81 16.40 4.59 1.98
CA VAL A 81 15.26 5.49 1.91
C VAL A 81 14.09 4.73 1.30
N HIS A 82 13.02 4.56 2.06
CA HIS A 82 11.74 4.10 1.54
C HIS A 82 10.91 5.33 1.17
N PHE A 83 10.65 5.51 -0.11
CA PHE A 83 9.76 6.55 -0.63
C PHE A 83 8.31 6.11 -0.46
N SER A 84 7.52 6.93 0.20
CA SER A 84 6.13 6.62 0.54
C SER A 84 5.17 7.25 -0.46
N THR A 85 4.98 8.56 -0.34
CA THR A 85 4.00 9.29 -1.14
C THR A 85 4.57 10.63 -1.55
N ARG A 86 4.29 11.04 -2.80
CA ARG A 86 4.67 12.36 -3.31
C ARG A 86 3.56 13.38 -2.99
N GLY A 87 3.92 14.45 -2.29
CA GLY A 87 3.06 15.59 -2.03
C GLY A 87 2.90 16.50 -3.25
N ASP A 88 1.83 17.30 -3.25
CA ASP A 88 1.51 18.23 -4.35
C ASP A 88 2.52 19.39 -4.45
N ASP A 89 3.27 19.66 -3.37
CA ASP A 89 4.34 20.66 -3.28
C ASP A 89 5.73 20.14 -3.74
N GLY A 90 5.74 18.94 -4.32
CA GLY A 90 6.94 18.27 -4.83
C GLY A 90 7.79 17.59 -3.76
N ARG A 91 7.40 17.64 -2.48
CA ARG A 91 8.07 16.86 -1.42
C ARG A 91 7.69 15.39 -1.51
N TRP A 92 8.53 14.55 -0.94
CA TRP A 92 8.27 13.14 -0.74
C TRP A 92 8.17 12.84 0.74
N ALA A 93 7.11 12.14 1.14
CA ALA A 93 7.08 11.45 2.40
C ALA A 93 8.03 10.26 2.28
N VAL A 94 9.00 10.17 3.17
CA VAL A 94 10.01 9.11 3.18
C VAL A 94 10.21 8.54 4.58
N GLU A 95 10.60 7.27 4.65
CA GLU A 95 11.12 6.65 5.87
C GLU A 95 12.61 6.33 5.68
N LEU A 96 13.41 6.67 6.68
CA LEU A 96 14.80 6.22 6.75
C LEU A 96 14.90 4.93 7.55
N ARG A 97 15.53 3.92 6.94
CA ARG A 97 15.80 2.63 7.57
C ARG A 97 17.29 2.36 7.62
N ASP A 98 17.70 1.52 8.56
CA ASP A 98 19.05 0.97 8.58
C ASP A 98 19.07 -0.37 7.82
N PRO A 99 20.07 -0.63 6.95
CA PRO A 99 20.28 -1.93 6.37
C PRO A 99 20.57 -2.97 7.46
N ASP A 100 19.95 -4.15 7.39
CA ASP A 100 20.13 -5.17 8.43
C ASP A 100 21.08 -6.32 8.06
N GLY A 101 21.72 -6.21 6.88
CA GLY A 101 22.66 -7.19 6.36
C GLY A 101 22.01 -8.44 5.75
N ARG A 102 20.68 -8.56 5.74
CA ARG A 102 19.93 -9.70 5.16
C ARG A 102 19.15 -9.33 3.89
N GLY A 103 19.32 -8.11 3.40
CA GLY A 103 18.55 -7.53 2.29
C GLY A 103 17.24 -6.88 2.75
N THR A 104 16.88 -7.01 4.02
CA THR A 104 15.77 -6.29 4.66
C THR A 104 16.28 -5.03 5.35
N THR A 105 15.35 -4.26 5.92
CA THR A 105 15.68 -3.03 6.63
C THR A 105 15.03 -3.03 8.01
N ARG A 106 15.66 -2.38 8.98
CA ARG A 106 15.13 -2.22 10.34
C ARG A 106 14.75 -0.78 10.62
N ALA A 107 13.78 -0.61 11.51
CA ALA A 107 13.41 0.71 11.98
C ALA A 107 14.64 1.36 12.59
N ARG A 108 14.94 2.57 12.13
CA ARG A 108 16.07 3.32 12.65
C ARG A 108 15.73 3.79 14.06
N GLU A 109 16.34 3.16 15.07
CA GLU A 109 16.14 3.60 16.45
C GLU A 109 16.69 5.01 16.64
N SER A 110 15.91 5.85 17.31
CA SER A 110 16.43 7.10 17.86
C SER A 110 17.50 6.77 18.88
N GLY A 111 18.77 6.83 18.49
CA GLY A 111 19.88 6.25 19.23
C GLY A 111 19.79 6.41 20.75
N ARG A 112 19.63 5.30 21.48
CA ARG A 112 20.04 5.19 22.89
C ARG A 112 21.51 4.80 22.92
N GLY A 113 22.39 5.79 22.83
CA GLY A 113 23.73 5.65 23.41
C GLY A 113 23.59 5.52 24.93
N ARG A 114 24.23 4.53 25.54
CA ARG A 114 24.24 4.34 27.00
C ARG A 114 24.97 5.51 27.69
N SER A 115 24.27 6.60 28.00
CA SER A 115 24.68 7.56 29.05
C SER A 115 23.64 8.67 29.26
N ALA A 116 23.04 8.65 30.45
CA ALA A 116 22.35 9.70 31.22
C ALA A 116 21.08 10.39 30.65
N PRO A 117 20.05 10.64 31.50
CA PRO A 117 18.82 11.31 31.10
C PRO A 117 19.02 12.84 31.08
N CYS A 118 18.87 13.46 29.91
CA CYS A 118 18.67 14.91 29.84
C CYS A 118 17.17 15.19 29.97
N GLN A 119 16.80 15.90 31.04
CA GLN A 119 15.45 16.48 31.17
C GLN A 119 15.31 17.62 30.16
N GLY A 120 14.42 17.44 29.18
CA GLY A 120 14.09 18.42 28.16
C GLY A 120 13.32 17.74 27.03
N GLY A 121 12.03 18.02 26.91
CA GLY A 121 11.13 17.39 25.95
C GLY A 121 11.60 17.56 24.51
N GLY A 122 12.16 16.50 23.94
CA GLY A 122 12.73 16.47 22.60
C GLY A 122 13.31 15.09 22.31
N GLY A 123 12.48 14.05 22.39
CA GLY A 123 12.88 12.72 21.97
C GLY A 123 13.38 12.76 20.53
N ARG A 124 14.61 12.29 20.28
CA ARG A 124 15.13 12.14 18.91
C ARG A 124 14.14 11.26 18.14
N ARG A 125 13.68 11.68 16.97
CA ARG A 125 12.76 10.92 16.12
C ARG A 125 13.54 10.00 15.17
N ALA A 126 12.92 8.91 14.74
CA ALA A 126 13.50 7.99 13.76
C ALA A 126 13.62 8.75 12.42
N GLY A 127 14.84 8.99 11.96
CA GLY A 127 15.13 9.82 10.78
C GLY A 127 16.17 10.92 11.03
N GLY A 128 16.38 11.32 12.28
CA GLY A 128 17.30 12.41 12.63
C GLY A 128 16.60 13.77 12.74
N PRO A 129 17.34 14.88 12.92
CA PRO A 129 16.76 16.21 12.96
C PRO A 129 16.35 16.71 11.56
N ALA A 130 15.45 17.70 11.52
CA ALA A 130 15.24 18.53 10.33
C ALA A 130 16.58 19.08 9.80
N GLY A 131 16.73 19.14 8.48
CA GLY A 131 17.97 19.47 7.78
C GLY A 131 18.92 18.29 7.58
N THR A 132 18.55 17.08 8.01
CA THR A 132 19.35 15.88 7.70
C THR A 132 19.42 15.66 6.19
N GLU A 133 20.63 15.63 5.64
CA GLU A 133 20.87 15.38 4.22
C GLU A 133 21.22 13.91 3.97
N VAL A 134 20.46 13.28 3.07
CA VAL A 134 20.74 11.93 2.56
C VAL A 134 21.25 12.05 1.13
N ARG A 135 22.46 11.55 0.89
CA ARG A 135 22.99 11.42 -0.47
C ARG A 135 22.45 10.15 -1.11
N LEU A 136 21.86 10.31 -2.28
CA LEU A 136 21.34 9.25 -3.12
C LEU A 136 22.23 9.10 -4.37
N PRO A 137 22.15 7.97 -5.09
CA PRO A 137 22.71 7.82 -6.43
C PRO A 137 22.28 8.94 -7.39
N GLY A 138 23.04 9.15 -8.46
CA GLY A 138 22.77 10.19 -9.45
C GLY A 138 23.06 11.62 -8.98
N GLY A 139 23.80 11.80 -7.87
CA GLY A 139 24.13 13.13 -7.33
C GLY A 139 22.93 13.86 -6.71
N VAL A 140 21.88 13.11 -6.37
CA VAL A 140 20.68 13.65 -5.73
C VAL A 140 20.87 13.71 -4.22
N ARG A 141 20.55 14.86 -3.64
CA ARG A 141 20.54 15.08 -2.20
C ARG A 141 19.10 15.22 -1.73
N LEU A 142 18.70 14.40 -0.79
CA LEU A 142 17.37 14.42 -0.19
C LEU A 142 17.48 15.05 1.21
N VAL A 143 16.83 16.19 1.40
CA VAL A 143 16.86 16.93 2.68
C VAL A 143 15.57 16.67 3.44
N LEU A 144 15.66 16.13 4.66
CA LEU A 144 14.52 15.98 5.55
C LEU A 144 14.12 17.35 6.10
N GLU A 145 12.88 17.78 5.89
CA GLU A 145 12.40 19.09 6.31
C GLU A 145 11.67 19.00 7.65
N GLU A 146 10.63 18.14 7.73
CA GLU A 146 9.79 18.01 8.92
C GLU A 146 9.14 16.63 9.00
N PRO A 147 8.73 16.17 10.20
CA PRO A 147 7.96 14.93 10.33
C PRO A 147 6.63 15.02 9.57
N LEU A 148 6.20 13.91 8.96
CA LEU A 148 4.90 13.83 8.26
C LEU A 148 3.72 14.07 9.20
N SER A 149 3.84 13.62 10.44
CA SER A 149 2.83 13.73 11.49
C SER A 149 3.50 14.06 12.82
N GLU A 150 2.88 14.92 13.63
CA GLU A 150 3.38 15.23 14.97
C GLU A 150 3.39 14.00 15.89
N ARG A 151 2.45 13.08 15.67
CA ARG A 151 2.32 11.80 16.40
C ARG A 151 3.22 10.71 15.83
N GLY A 152 3.67 10.87 14.58
CA GLY A 152 4.53 9.95 13.85
C GLY A 152 6.01 10.22 14.06
N GLY A 153 6.77 9.20 14.42
CA GLY A 153 8.22 9.32 14.61
C GLY A 153 9.06 8.94 13.40
N ARG A 154 8.44 8.36 12.36
CA ARG A 154 9.11 7.51 11.35
C ARG A 154 9.17 8.14 9.95
N LEU A 155 8.06 8.74 9.51
CA LEU A 155 7.94 9.34 8.18
C LEU A 155 8.25 10.84 8.24
N TRP A 156 8.94 11.32 7.21
CA TRP A 156 9.39 12.70 7.06
C TRP A 156 9.02 13.24 5.69
N TRP A 157 8.60 14.50 5.63
CA TRP A 157 8.62 15.25 4.39
C TRP A 157 10.05 15.60 4.03
N ALA A 158 10.43 15.29 2.80
CA ALA A 158 11.77 15.52 2.29
C ALA A 158 11.73 16.10 0.88
N ARG A 159 12.71 16.96 0.58
CA ARG A 159 12.85 17.59 -0.74
C ARG A 159 14.15 17.18 -1.39
N ALA A 160 14.06 16.82 -2.66
CA ALA A 160 15.23 16.51 -3.45
C ALA A 160 15.85 17.81 -4.00
N ALA A 161 17.16 17.91 -3.88
CA ALA A 161 18.00 18.98 -4.40
C ALA A 161 19.20 18.36 -5.12
N SER A 162 19.64 18.97 -6.21
CA SER A 162 20.86 18.54 -6.90
C SER A 162 22.07 18.94 -6.07
N ASP A 163 23.14 18.15 -6.11
CA ASP A 163 24.45 18.69 -5.75
C ASP A 163 24.81 19.84 -6.71
N PRO A 164 25.35 20.97 -6.24
CA PRO A 164 25.91 21.96 -7.14
C PRO A 164 26.98 21.23 -7.97
N LEU A 165 26.79 21.19 -9.29
CA LEU A 165 27.74 20.58 -10.22
C LEU A 165 29.15 21.03 -9.86
N ALA A 166 30.00 20.10 -9.46
CA ALA A 166 31.43 20.34 -9.46
C ALA A 166 31.85 20.39 -10.94
N GLU A 167 31.90 21.59 -11.52
CA GLU A 167 32.50 21.81 -12.82
C GLU A 167 33.91 21.18 -12.83
N PRO A 168 34.23 20.28 -13.79
CA PRO A 168 35.59 19.76 -13.92
C PRO A 168 36.51 20.93 -14.29
N GLY A 169 37.22 21.49 -13.31
CA GLY A 169 38.18 22.57 -13.49
C GLY A 169 37.83 23.93 -12.88
N ALA A 170 36.74 24.06 -12.12
CA ALA A 170 36.51 25.29 -11.35
C ALA A 170 37.49 25.37 -10.16
N PRO A 171 38.19 26.51 -9.94
CA PRO A 171 39.06 26.68 -8.79
C PRO A 171 38.23 26.56 -7.51
N ALA A 172 38.78 25.88 -6.50
CA ALA A 172 38.17 25.77 -5.18
C ALA A 172 37.75 27.17 -4.69
N PRO A 173 36.54 27.34 -4.12
CA PRO A 173 36.10 28.64 -3.65
C PRO A 173 37.09 29.14 -2.60
N GLY A 174 37.73 30.27 -2.90
CA GLY A 174 38.70 30.91 -2.02
C GLY A 174 38.04 31.27 -0.70
N THR A 175 38.56 30.71 0.39
CA THR A 175 38.13 31.02 1.75
C THR A 175 38.54 32.46 2.08
N LEU A 176 37.61 33.41 2.02
CA LEU A 176 37.81 34.72 2.63
C LEU A 176 37.61 34.57 4.15
N THR A 177 38.69 34.31 4.87
CA THR A 177 38.72 34.34 6.34
C THR A 177 38.91 35.77 6.82
N GLY A 178 37.80 36.44 7.14
CA GLY A 178 37.79 37.67 7.95
C GLY A 178 36.88 37.47 9.17
N PRO A 179 37.26 37.96 10.37
CA PRO A 179 36.43 37.82 11.56
C PRO A 179 35.16 38.67 11.39
N GLY A 180 34.01 38.01 11.19
CA GLY A 180 32.69 38.64 11.07
C GLY A 180 31.88 38.37 9.80
N ALA A 181 32.35 37.51 8.88
CA ALA A 181 31.57 37.17 7.68
C ALA A 181 30.44 36.16 7.99
N PRO A 182 29.20 36.35 7.49
CA PRO A 182 28.13 35.37 7.62
C PRO A 182 28.48 34.06 6.88
N ALA A 183 27.92 32.94 7.34
CA ALA A 183 28.11 31.62 6.74
C ALA A 183 27.90 31.66 5.20
N PRO A 184 28.66 30.88 4.41
CA PRO A 184 28.54 30.88 2.96
C PRO A 184 27.12 30.44 2.56
N VAL A 185 26.36 31.37 2.00
CA VAL A 185 25.06 31.08 1.38
C VAL A 185 25.33 30.54 -0.02
N THR A 186 25.11 29.24 -0.21
CA THR A 186 25.13 28.63 -1.55
C THR A 186 23.95 29.18 -2.35
N LEU A 187 24.22 30.10 -3.28
CA LEU A 187 23.24 30.56 -4.26
C LEU A 187 22.98 29.42 -5.24
N THR A 188 21.87 28.69 -5.06
CA THR A 188 21.32 27.83 -6.12
C THR A 188 20.92 28.71 -7.30
N ARG A 189 21.47 28.46 -8.49
CA ARG A 189 21.02 29.13 -9.72
C ARG A 189 19.50 28.91 -9.86
N PRO A 190 18.68 29.95 -10.03
CA PRO A 190 17.30 29.77 -10.41
C PRO A 190 17.27 29.18 -11.83
N GLY A 191 16.66 28.00 -12.00
CA GLY A 191 16.36 27.42 -13.31
C GLY A 191 16.96 26.06 -13.64
N ALA A 192 17.72 25.40 -12.75
CA ALA A 192 17.99 23.97 -12.92
C ALA A 192 16.70 23.19 -12.59
N PRO A 193 16.23 22.25 -13.44
CA PRO A 193 15.08 21.42 -13.10
C PRO A 193 15.37 20.68 -11.79
N ALA A 194 14.40 20.64 -10.89
CA ALA A 194 14.53 19.88 -9.66
C ALA A 194 14.89 18.42 -10.02
N PRO A 195 15.78 17.77 -9.26
CA PRO A 195 16.20 16.40 -9.57
C PRO A 195 14.97 15.48 -9.61
N ASP A 196 14.88 14.65 -10.65
CA ASP A 196 13.78 13.71 -10.83
C ASP A 196 13.96 12.50 -9.92
N VAL A 197 13.34 12.55 -8.74
CA VAL A 197 13.29 11.41 -7.80
C VAL A 197 12.75 10.16 -8.50
N LEU A 198 11.76 10.29 -9.40
CA LEU A 198 11.22 9.12 -10.10
C LEU A 198 12.26 8.49 -11.03
N ALA A 199 13.17 9.27 -11.62
CA ALA A 199 14.30 8.71 -12.37
C ALA A 199 15.23 7.90 -11.45
N VAL A 200 15.55 8.43 -10.26
CA VAL A 200 16.34 7.68 -9.26
C VAL A 200 15.64 6.37 -8.86
N LEU A 201 14.32 6.40 -8.64
CA LEU A 201 13.56 5.18 -8.34
C LEU A 201 13.62 4.16 -9.50
N ARG A 202 13.49 4.62 -10.75
CA ARG A 202 13.55 3.73 -11.92
C ARG A 202 14.93 3.11 -12.13
N GLU A 203 16.00 3.87 -11.91
CA GLU A 203 17.38 3.44 -12.21
C GLU A 203 18.04 2.69 -11.04
N HIS A 204 17.77 3.11 -9.81
CA HIS A 204 18.48 2.64 -8.62
C HIS A 204 17.56 2.05 -7.55
N GLY A 205 16.25 2.14 -7.74
CA GLY A 205 15.26 1.64 -6.79
C GLY A 205 15.09 0.13 -6.84
N ARG A 206 14.57 -0.42 -5.75
CA ARG A 206 14.03 -1.77 -5.65
C ARG A 206 12.68 -1.76 -4.90
N PRO A 207 11.83 -2.79 -5.05
CA PRO A 207 10.65 -2.92 -4.21
C PRO A 207 11.01 -2.94 -2.72
N ILE A 208 10.11 -2.43 -1.88
CA ILE A 208 10.26 -2.58 -0.43
C ILE A 208 10.08 -4.06 -0.09
N ARG A 209 11.08 -4.64 0.58
CA ARG A 209 11.05 -6.04 0.96
C ARG A 209 10.31 -6.24 2.27
N TYR A 210 9.30 -7.11 2.26
CA TYR A 210 8.62 -7.56 3.46
C TYR A 210 9.54 -8.42 4.34
N SER A 211 9.50 -8.19 5.64
CA SER A 211 10.38 -8.85 6.63
C SER A 211 10.26 -10.37 6.66
N TYR A 212 9.09 -10.91 6.32
CA TYR A 212 8.80 -12.35 6.33
C TYR A 212 9.23 -13.07 5.04
N THR A 213 9.70 -12.35 4.01
CA THR A 213 10.09 -12.95 2.71
C THR A 213 11.53 -13.45 2.71
N GLU A 214 11.79 -14.56 2.00
CA GLU A 214 13.11 -15.22 2.02
C GLU A 214 14.21 -14.41 1.32
N ARG A 215 13.84 -13.66 0.28
CA ARG A 215 14.76 -12.89 -0.58
C ARG A 215 14.04 -11.74 -1.28
N ASP A 216 14.83 -10.83 -1.84
CA ASP A 216 14.32 -9.79 -2.73
C ASP A 216 13.61 -10.41 -3.94
N GLN A 217 12.56 -9.75 -4.39
CA GLN A 217 11.81 -10.14 -5.58
C GLN A 217 11.91 -9.03 -6.62
N PRO A 218 11.94 -9.36 -7.92
CA PRO A 218 11.95 -8.35 -8.98
C PRO A 218 10.63 -7.55 -8.94
N LEU A 219 10.66 -6.30 -9.40
CA LEU A 219 9.48 -5.42 -9.40
C LEU A 219 8.25 -6.06 -10.07
N SER A 220 8.45 -6.89 -11.11
CA SER A 220 7.38 -7.60 -11.81
C SER A 220 6.53 -8.51 -10.91
N VAL A 221 7.09 -9.02 -9.80
CA VAL A 221 6.37 -9.85 -8.82
C VAL A 221 5.35 -9.02 -8.01
N TYR A 222 5.59 -7.71 -7.90
CA TYR A 222 4.73 -6.75 -7.20
C TYR A 222 3.75 -6.02 -8.13
N GLN A 223 3.85 -6.21 -9.45
CA GLN A 223 2.89 -5.63 -10.39
C GLN A 223 1.68 -6.55 -10.57
N THR A 224 0.49 -5.99 -10.31
CA THR A 224 -0.78 -6.65 -10.61
C THR A 224 -1.07 -6.53 -12.11
N VAL A 225 -1.96 -7.39 -12.63
CA VAL A 225 -2.43 -7.28 -14.03
C VAL A 225 -3.23 -6.00 -14.30
N PHE A 226 -3.66 -5.31 -13.24
CA PHE A 226 -4.44 -4.07 -13.32
C PHE A 226 -3.57 -2.81 -13.25
N ALA A 227 -2.26 -2.94 -13.02
CA ALA A 227 -1.36 -1.81 -12.91
C ALA A 227 -1.33 -1.01 -14.22
N LEU A 228 -1.66 0.28 -14.15
CA LEU A 228 -1.62 1.22 -15.27
C LEU A 228 -0.61 2.33 -14.97
N PRO A 229 0.18 2.79 -15.96
CA PRO A 229 1.03 3.96 -15.78
C PRO A 229 0.21 5.20 -15.38
N SER A 230 0.75 6.01 -14.46
CA SER A 230 0.24 7.35 -14.15
C SER A 230 0.95 8.40 -15.00
N ASP A 231 0.24 9.43 -15.45
CA ASP A 231 0.80 10.52 -16.28
C ASP A 231 1.96 11.25 -15.58
N ASP A 232 1.88 11.40 -14.25
CA ASP A 232 2.91 12.02 -13.42
C ASP A 232 3.98 11.03 -12.93
N GLY A 233 3.92 9.77 -13.40
CA GLY A 233 4.81 8.68 -13.01
C GLY A 233 4.65 8.20 -11.56
N ALA A 234 3.60 8.63 -10.87
CA ALA A 234 3.33 8.16 -9.53
C ALA A 234 2.79 6.72 -9.48
N GLY A 235 2.82 6.17 -8.28
CA GLY A 235 2.36 4.84 -7.96
C GLY A 235 2.41 4.62 -6.46
N SER A 236 2.14 3.38 -6.07
CA SER A 236 2.19 2.97 -4.67
C SER A 236 3.60 2.51 -4.28
N ALA A 237 4.04 2.85 -3.08
CA ALA A 237 5.19 2.18 -2.45
C ALA A 237 4.88 0.70 -2.17
N GLU A 238 3.64 0.41 -1.78
CA GLU A 238 3.14 -0.93 -1.48
C GLU A 238 2.23 -1.47 -2.57
N MET A 239 2.30 -2.77 -2.86
CA MET A 239 1.43 -3.39 -3.87
C MET A 239 -0.03 -3.47 -3.42
N PRO A 240 -1.02 -3.21 -4.29
CA PRO A 240 -2.42 -3.59 -4.06
C PRO A 240 -2.59 -5.12 -4.15
N SER A 241 -2.14 -5.81 -3.10
CA SER A 241 -1.86 -7.26 -3.08
C SER A 241 -3.06 -8.16 -3.38
N ALA A 242 -4.28 -7.78 -3.02
CA ALA A 242 -5.49 -8.54 -3.35
C ALA A 242 -5.72 -8.70 -4.86
N GLY A 243 -5.19 -7.78 -5.69
CA GLY A 243 -5.23 -7.87 -7.14
C GLY A 243 -4.13 -8.74 -7.74
N ARG A 244 -3.14 -9.17 -6.94
CA ARG A 244 -1.97 -9.91 -7.43
C ARG A 244 -2.34 -11.26 -8.06
N PRO A 245 -3.23 -12.09 -7.50
CA PRO A 245 -3.50 -13.41 -8.07
C PRO A 245 -4.18 -13.38 -9.44
N PHE A 246 -4.72 -12.25 -9.90
CA PHE A 246 -5.35 -12.15 -11.20
C PHE A 246 -4.34 -12.31 -12.34
N THR A 247 -4.67 -13.19 -13.28
CA THR A 247 -3.98 -13.35 -14.57
C THR A 247 -4.81 -12.74 -15.69
N ALA A 248 -4.18 -12.39 -16.82
CA ALA A 248 -4.91 -11.90 -17.99
C ALA A 248 -5.96 -12.91 -18.49
N ARG A 249 -5.65 -14.21 -18.40
CA ARG A 249 -6.58 -15.32 -18.70
C ARG A 249 -7.80 -15.29 -17.78
N LEU A 250 -7.60 -15.17 -16.47
CA LEU A 250 -8.70 -15.12 -15.50
C LEU A 250 -9.58 -13.88 -15.69
N VAL A 251 -8.96 -12.71 -15.96
CA VAL A 251 -9.70 -11.48 -16.27
C VAL A 251 -10.55 -11.64 -17.52
N ALA A 252 -10.00 -12.22 -18.59
CA ALA A 252 -10.75 -12.48 -19.81
C ALA A 252 -11.93 -13.45 -19.57
N GLU A 253 -11.74 -14.49 -18.76
CA GLU A 253 -12.81 -15.41 -18.38
C GLU A 253 -13.92 -14.70 -17.60
N LEU A 254 -13.57 -13.88 -16.60
CA LEU A 254 -14.53 -13.08 -15.84
C LEU A 254 -15.36 -12.17 -16.75
N VAL A 255 -14.71 -11.44 -17.67
CA VAL A 255 -15.39 -10.59 -18.65
C VAL A 255 -16.32 -11.40 -19.54
N SER A 256 -15.88 -12.58 -20.03
CA SER A 256 -16.71 -13.45 -20.87
C SER A 256 -17.97 -13.97 -20.18
N ARG A 257 -17.95 -14.05 -18.84
CA ARG A 257 -19.09 -14.42 -17.99
C ARG A 257 -19.97 -13.23 -17.59
N GLY A 258 -19.67 -12.03 -18.10
CA GLY A 258 -20.44 -10.82 -17.82
C GLY A 258 -20.08 -10.11 -16.51
N VAL A 259 -18.95 -10.45 -15.89
CA VAL A 259 -18.39 -9.67 -14.77
C VAL A 259 -17.73 -8.41 -15.33
N ARG A 260 -18.01 -7.28 -14.71
CA ARG A 260 -17.49 -5.96 -15.13
C ARG A 260 -16.36 -5.52 -14.21
N PHE A 261 -15.54 -4.57 -14.67
CA PHE A 261 -14.44 -3.99 -13.89
C PHE A 261 -14.57 -2.47 -13.82
N ALA A 262 -14.41 -1.89 -12.63
CA ALA A 262 -14.31 -0.45 -12.39
C ALA A 262 -12.91 -0.12 -11.86
N PRO A 263 -12.06 0.55 -12.66
CA PRO A 263 -10.73 0.94 -12.20
C PRO A 263 -10.81 2.15 -11.25
N VAL A 264 -10.05 2.09 -10.16
CA VAL A 264 -9.78 3.22 -9.27
C VAL A 264 -8.28 3.30 -9.02
N THR A 265 -7.80 4.41 -8.47
CA THR A 265 -6.42 4.52 -7.98
C THR A 265 -6.43 4.88 -6.51
N LEU A 266 -5.58 4.23 -5.72
CA LEU A 266 -5.17 4.67 -4.40
C LEU A 266 -3.70 4.29 -4.24
N HIS A 267 -2.83 5.30 -4.28
CA HIS A 267 -1.39 5.15 -4.16
C HIS A 267 -1.02 4.99 -2.69
N THR A 268 -0.80 3.75 -2.29
CA THR A 268 -0.46 3.42 -0.91
C THR A 268 0.97 3.75 -0.61
N GLY A 269 1.19 4.38 0.53
CA GLY A 269 2.54 4.66 1.03
C GLY A 269 3.14 3.46 1.77
N VAL A 270 4.31 3.67 2.40
CA VAL A 270 4.99 2.67 3.23
C VAL A 270 4.16 2.33 4.47
N ALA A 271 3.70 1.09 4.56
CA ALA A 271 3.10 0.53 5.77
C ALA A 271 4.20 0.11 6.78
N SER A 272 3.95 0.28 8.08
CA SER A 272 4.78 -0.35 9.11
C SER A 272 3.94 -1.39 9.84
N ALA A 273 4.27 -2.66 9.66
CA ALA A 273 3.69 -3.74 10.47
C ALA A 273 4.07 -3.62 11.96
N GLU A 274 5.07 -2.79 12.29
CA GLU A 274 5.63 -2.65 13.63
C GLU A 274 4.97 -1.52 14.44
N VAL A 275 4.18 -0.65 13.81
CA VAL A 275 3.62 0.55 14.47
C VAL A 275 2.16 0.74 14.09
N HIS A 276 1.30 0.73 15.11
CA HIS A 276 -0.12 1.07 15.01
C HIS A 276 -0.27 2.60 14.84
N GLU A 277 0.15 3.13 13.70
CA GLU A 277 0.04 4.55 13.34
C GLU A 277 -1.28 4.80 12.60
N PRO A 278 -1.99 5.91 12.87
CA PRO A 278 -3.12 6.32 12.04
C PRO A 278 -2.69 6.42 10.57
N PRO A 279 -3.55 6.05 9.60
CA PRO A 279 -3.21 6.23 8.20
C PRO A 279 -2.98 7.72 7.93
N TYR A 280 -1.85 8.02 7.30
CA TYR A 280 -1.61 9.35 6.75
C TYR A 280 -2.37 9.48 5.42
N PRO A 281 -2.60 10.73 4.95
CA PRO A 281 -3.31 10.94 3.71
C PRO A 281 -2.61 10.24 2.52
N GLU A 282 -3.39 9.50 1.74
CA GLU A 282 -2.94 8.83 0.53
C GLU A 282 -3.70 9.37 -0.68
N ARG A 283 -3.01 9.43 -1.82
CA ARG A 283 -3.59 10.01 -3.02
C ARG A 283 -4.46 8.99 -3.71
N PHE A 284 -5.68 9.39 -4.05
CA PHE A 284 -6.67 8.51 -4.70
C PHE A 284 -7.40 9.23 -5.83
N ALA A 285 -7.99 8.43 -6.73
CA ALA A 285 -8.94 8.90 -7.72
C ALA A 285 -9.98 7.83 -8.03
N VAL A 286 -11.23 8.28 -8.14
CA VAL A 286 -12.35 7.52 -8.70
C VAL A 286 -12.77 8.26 -9.99
N PRO A 287 -12.44 7.73 -11.17
CA PRO A 287 -12.84 8.32 -12.45
C PRO A 287 -14.36 8.38 -12.61
N GLU A 288 -14.84 9.30 -13.44
CA GLU A 288 -16.28 9.45 -13.71
C GLU A 288 -16.91 8.17 -14.28
N ALA A 289 -16.23 7.49 -15.20
CA ALA A 289 -16.69 6.22 -15.76
C ALA A 289 -16.88 5.16 -14.67
N SER A 290 -15.94 5.06 -13.71
CA SER A 290 -16.01 4.13 -12.60
C SER A 290 -17.14 4.48 -11.63
N ALA A 291 -17.30 5.76 -11.29
CA ALA A 291 -18.40 6.23 -10.44
C ALA A 291 -19.77 5.90 -11.06
N ARG A 292 -19.95 6.17 -12.37
CA ARG A 292 -21.18 5.83 -13.11
C ARG A 292 -21.43 4.33 -13.11
N LEU A 293 -20.40 3.52 -13.36
CA LEU A 293 -20.51 2.05 -13.40
C LEU A 293 -20.88 1.47 -12.03
N ILE A 294 -20.29 1.99 -10.95
CA ILE A 294 -20.62 1.59 -9.58
C ILE A 294 -22.08 1.94 -9.27
N ASN A 295 -22.50 3.18 -9.51
CA ASN A 295 -23.88 3.61 -9.24
C ASN A 295 -24.90 2.82 -10.08
N ALA A 296 -24.60 2.56 -11.36
CA ALA A 296 -25.47 1.77 -12.23
C ALA A 296 -25.57 0.30 -11.78
N THR A 297 -24.48 -0.26 -11.24
CA THR A 297 -24.48 -1.61 -10.68
C THR A 297 -25.39 -1.69 -9.46
N ARG A 298 -25.27 -0.71 -8.55
CA ARG A 298 -26.13 -0.61 -7.36
C ARG A 298 -27.59 -0.35 -7.66
N ALA A 299 -27.89 0.32 -8.76
CA ALA A 299 -29.27 0.55 -9.20
C ALA A 299 -29.91 -0.70 -9.85
N GLY A 300 -29.10 -1.71 -10.22
CA GLY A 300 -29.56 -3.02 -10.68
C GLY A 300 -29.31 -4.11 -9.64
N ASP A 301 -29.35 -5.37 -10.09
CA ASP A 301 -29.18 -6.55 -9.22
C ASP A 301 -27.72 -7.03 -9.09
N GLY A 302 -26.76 -6.24 -9.57
CA GLY A 302 -25.33 -6.60 -9.52
C GLY A 302 -24.69 -6.24 -8.19
N ARG A 303 -23.70 -7.02 -7.75
CA ARG A 303 -22.93 -6.72 -6.53
C ARG A 303 -21.70 -5.89 -6.86
N VAL A 304 -21.37 -4.94 -6.00
CA VAL A 304 -20.10 -4.20 -6.03
C VAL A 304 -19.11 -4.88 -5.11
N VAL A 305 -18.14 -5.60 -5.69
CA VAL A 305 -17.11 -6.32 -4.94
C VAL A 305 -15.77 -5.58 -5.08
N ALA A 306 -15.24 -5.09 -3.96
CA ALA A 306 -13.94 -4.43 -3.94
C ALA A 306 -12.82 -5.47 -3.98
N VAL A 307 -11.80 -5.24 -4.79
CA VAL A 307 -10.56 -6.03 -4.81
C VAL A 307 -9.51 -5.31 -3.99
N GLY A 308 -9.47 -5.63 -2.71
CA GLY A 308 -8.57 -5.07 -1.71
C GLY A 308 -9.15 -3.92 -0.90
N THR A 309 -8.62 -3.75 0.31
CA THR A 309 -8.99 -2.67 1.25
C THR A 309 -8.72 -1.28 0.69
N THR A 310 -7.76 -1.14 -0.21
CA THR A 310 -7.46 0.12 -0.91
C THR A 310 -8.57 0.55 -1.86
N ALA A 311 -9.19 -0.39 -2.59
CA ALA A 311 -10.33 -0.13 -3.45
C ALA A 311 -11.56 0.30 -2.62
N VAL A 312 -11.79 -0.34 -1.47
CA VAL A 312 -12.84 0.07 -0.51
C VAL A 312 -12.63 1.53 -0.09
N ARG A 313 -11.44 1.88 0.39
CA ARG A 313 -11.15 3.26 0.83
C ARG A 313 -11.31 4.28 -0.29
N ALA A 314 -10.87 3.99 -1.51
CA ALA A 314 -11.03 4.91 -2.64
C ALA A 314 -12.51 5.18 -2.94
N VAL A 315 -13.33 4.13 -3.04
CA VAL A 315 -14.77 4.24 -3.32
C VAL A 315 -15.48 4.95 -2.18
N GLU A 316 -15.29 4.51 -0.94
CA GLU A 316 -15.95 5.08 0.24
C GLU A 316 -15.56 6.54 0.50
N SER A 317 -14.37 6.97 0.05
CA SER A 317 -13.95 8.38 0.07
C SER A 317 -14.65 9.21 -1.01
N ALA A 318 -15.11 8.58 -2.10
CA ALA A 318 -15.86 9.20 -3.18
C ALA A 318 -17.39 9.13 -2.99
N THR A 319 -17.86 8.42 -1.96
CA THR A 319 -19.28 8.24 -1.66
C THR A 319 -19.83 9.35 -0.78
N GLY A 320 -20.91 10.00 -1.22
CA GLY A 320 -21.66 10.97 -0.41
C GLY A 320 -22.46 10.32 0.72
N SER A 321 -22.99 11.13 1.63
CA SER A 321 -23.91 10.65 2.68
C SER A 321 -25.20 10.03 2.11
N ASP A 322 -25.56 10.41 0.89
CA ASP A 322 -26.66 9.87 0.09
C ASP A 322 -26.36 8.49 -0.52
N GLY A 323 -25.17 7.93 -0.32
CA GLY A 323 -24.78 6.63 -0.87
C GLY A 323 -24.41 6.65 -2.35
N VAL A 324 -24.32 7.85 -2.96
CA VAL A 324 -23.96 8.01 -4.38
C VAL A 324 -22.46 8.25 -4.52
N VAL A 325 -21.81 7.45 -5.38
CA VAL A 325 -20.40 7.61 -5.72
C VAL A 325 -20.24 8.72 -6.74
N ARG A 326 -19.30 9.65 -6.52
CA ARG A 326 -19.01 10.76 -7.43
C ARG A 326 -17.57 10.70 -7.92
N ALA A 327 -17.32 11.19 -9.13
CA ALA A 327 -15.97 11.35 -9.61
C ALA A 327 -15.20 12.27 -8.64
N ARG A 328 -14.07 11.79 -8.12
CA ARG A 328 -13.28 12.52 -7.12
C ARG A 328 -11.83 12.11 -7.21
N ALA A 329 -10.93 13.07 -7.12
CA ALA A 329 -9.50 12.85 -6.93
C ALA A 329 -9.00 13.75 -5.79
N GLY A 330 -7.90 13.35 -5.16
CA GLY A 330 -7.27 14.09 -4.08
C GLY A 330 -6.68 13.16 -3.04
N TRP A 331 -6.80 13.55 -1.77
CA TRP A 331 -6.22 12.83 -0.64
C TRP A 331 -7.30 12.19 0.22
N THR A 332 -7.04 10.99 0.72
CA THR A 332 -7.89 10.29 1.67
C THR A 332 -7.08 9.79 2.87
N ASP A 333 -7.55 10.16 4.05
CA ASP A 333 -7.16 9.64 5.36
C ASP A 333 -8.27 8.77 5.97
N LEU A 334 -9.26 8.37 5.15
CA LEU A 334 -10.45 7.66 5.60
C LEU A 334 -10.08 6.33 6.27
N VAL A 335 -10.48 6.19 7.53
CA VAL A 335 -10.51 4.93 8.28
C VAL A 335 -11.92 4.36 8.22
N VAL A 336 -12.05 3.12 7.74
CA VAL A 336 -13.32 2.39 7.78
C VAL A 336 -13.35 1.54 9.06
N THR A 337 -14.33 1.79 9.91
CA THR A 337 -14.55 1.07 11.16
C THR A 337 -15.95 0.46 11.20
N PRO A 338 -16.22 -0.52 12.08
CA PRO A 338 -17.55 -1.12 12.21
C PRO A 338 -18.66 -0.10 12.52
N GLU A 339 -18.37 0.95 13.28
CA GLU A 339 -19.35 2.00 13.63
C GLU A 339 -19.72 2.86 12.43
N ARG A 340 -18.78 3.11 11.51
CA ARG A 340 -19.05 3.84 10.26
C ARG A 340 -19.73 2.94 9.23
N GLY A 341 -19.27 1.69 9.11
CA GLY A 341 -19.64 0.77 8.04
C GLY A 341 -19.11 1.19 6.67
N VAL A 342 -19.60 0.50 5.65
CA VAL A 342 -19.46 0.86 4.22
C VAL A 342 -20.84 1.19 3.64
N ARG A 343 -20.88 2.02 2.60
CA ARG A 343 -22.15 2.44 1.96
C ARG A 343 -22.39 1.75 0.64
N VAL A 344 -21.32 1.40 -0.08
CA VAL A 344 -21.39 1.00 -1.50
C VAL A 344 -20.91 -0.42 -1.76
N VAL A 345 -19.94 -0.89 -0.98
CA VAL A 345 -19.30 -2.19 -1.20
C VAL A 345 -20.17 -3.31 -0.60
N ASP A 346 -20.56 -4.27 -1.45
CA ASP A 346 -21.35 -5.44 -1.04
C ASP A 346 -20.46 -6.64 -0.67
N GLY A 347 -19.26 -6.72 -1.24
CA GLY A 347 -18.31 -7.81 -1.00
C GLY A 347 -16.86 -7.37 -1.11
N LEU A 348 -15.95 -8.19 -0.60
CA LEU A 348 -14.52 -7.88 -0.55
C LEU A 348 -13.71 -9.12 -0.94
N LEU A 349 -12.82 -8.97 -1.90
CA LEU A 349 -11.70 -9.89 -2.11
C LEU A 349 -10.45 -9.28 -1.47
N THR A 350 -9.84 -9.98 -0.53
CA THR A 350 -8.69 -9.48 0.25
C THR A 350 -7.67 -10.60 0.52
N GLY A 351 -6.43 -10.25 0.85
CA GLY A 351 -5.53 -11.20 1.52
C GLY A 351 -5.97 -11.48 2.96
N LEU A 352 -5.34 -12.47 3.59
CA LEU A 352 -5.47 -12.75 5.03
C LEU A 352 -4.48 -11.88 5.82
N HIS A 353 -5.00 -11.09 6.76
CA HIS A 353 -4.25 -10.10 7.54
C HIS A 353 -4.13 -10.51 8.99
N GLU A 354 -2.98 -10.26 9.63
CA GLU A 354 -2.84 -10.50 11.07
C GLU A 354 -3.93 -9.76 11.88
N PRO A 355 -4.46 -10.37 12.96
CA PRO A 355 -5.54 -9.80 13.75
C PRO A 355 -5.25 -8.41 14.35
N GLU A 356 -3.97 -8.10 14.57
CA GLU A 356 -3.52 -6.81 15.07
C GLU A 356 -3.38 -5.73 13.98
N ALA A 357 -3.78 -6.01 12.74
CA ALA A 357 -3.76 -5.04 11.64
C ALA A 357 -5.00 -4.13 11.63
N SER A 358 -4.81 -2.84 11.30
CA SER A 358 -5.91 -1.88 11.11
C SER A 358 -6.94 -2.31 10.06
N HIS A 359 -6.57 -3.20 9.14
CA HIS A 359 -7.47 -3.80 8.15
C HIS A 359 -8.59 -4.62 8.78
N LEU A 360 -8.39 -5.21 9.96
CA LEU A 360 -9.41 -6.05 10.60
C LEU A 360 -10.70 -5.26 10.86
N LEU A 361 -10.59 -4.01 11.30
CA LEU A 361 -11.74 -3.12 11.52
C LEU A 361 -12.56 -2.89 10.24
N MET A 362 -11.91 -2.81 9.08
CA MET A 362 -12.58 -2.66 7.80
C MET A 362 -13.26 -3.96 7.36
N LEU A 363 -12.60 -5.10 7.55
CA LEU A 363 -13.18 -6.41 7.26
C LEU A 363 -14.43 -6.64 8.15
N GLU A 364 -14.35 -6.30 9.43
CA GLU A 364 -15.48 -6.34 10.35
C GLU A 364 -16.61 -5.38 9.95
N ALA A 365 -16.28 -4.19 9.44
CA ALA A 365 -17.27 -3.23 8.94
C ALA A 365 -18.03 -3.72 7.71
N ILE A 366 -17.45 -4.64 6.93
CA ILE A 366 -18.05 -5.19 5.70
C ILE A 366 -18.81 -6.48 6.01
N ALA A 367 -18.18 -7.41 6.73
CA ALA A 367 -18.68 -8.77 6.90
C ALA A 367 -19.36 -9.01 8.26
N GLY A 368 -19.09 -8.15 9.24
CA GLY A 368 -19.38 -8.41 10.64
C GLY A 368 -18.34 -9.32 11.29
N ARG A 369 -18.17 -9.11 12.61
CA ARG A 369 -17.16 -9.79 13.43
C ARG A 369 -17.21 -11.32 13.36
N ALA A 370 -18.41 -11.90 13.51
CA ALA A 370 -18.60 -13.34 13.56
C ALA A 370 -18.17 -14.05 12.26
N VAL A 371 -18.33 -13.39 11.12
CA VAL A 371 -17.91 -13.91 9.82
C VAL A 371 -16.39 -13.98 9.73
N ILE A 372 -15.71 -12.90 10.15
CA ILE A 372 -14.25 -12.82 10.10
C ILE A 372 -13.60 -13.78 11.09
N ASP A 373 -14.09 -13.85 12.33
CA ASP A 373 -13.55 -14.79 13.33
C ASP A 373 -13.68 -16.24 12.82
N ARG A 374 -14.86 -16.62 12.30
CA ARG A 374 -15.09 -17.97 11.76
C ARG A 374 -14.19 -18.26 10.55
N ALA A 375 -14.04 -17.30 9.65
CA ALA A 375 -13.16 -17.43 8.49
C ALA A 375 -11.69 -17.60 8.89
N TYR A 376 -11.23 -16.87 9.90
CA TYR A 376 -9.84 -16.92 10.36
C TYR A 376 -9.53 -18.23 11.09
N GLU A 377 -10.47 -18.75 11.89
CA GLU A 377 -10.36 -20.09 12.48
C GLU A 377 -10.21 -21.17 11.38
N GLU A 378 -11.04 -21.12 10.35
CA GLU A 378 -10.97 -22.03 9.20
C GLU A 378 -9.70 -21.84 8.37
N ALA A 379 -9.22 -20.60 8.21
CA ALA A 379 -7.97 -20.30 7.51
C ALA A 379 -6.77 -20.92 8.24
N VAL A 380 -6.70 -20.78 9.58
CA VAL A 380 -5.63 -21.37 10.39
C VAL A 380 -5.73 -22.90 10.41
N GLY A 381 -6.92 -23.45 10.68
CA GLY A 381 -7.15 -24.90 10.67
C GLY A 381 -6.84 -25.53 9.30
N GLY A 382 -7.21 -24.84 8.22
CA GLY A 382 -6.93 -25.21 6.84
C GLY A 382 -5.52 -24.88 6.36
N ARG A 383 -4.65 -24.32 7.21
CA ARG A 383 -3.26 -23.90 6.90
C ARG A 383 -3.16 -23.03 5.64
N TYR A 384 -4.03 -22.04 5.52
CA TYR A 384 -3.91 -21.00 4.50
C TYR A 384 -2.63 -20.21 4.70
N LEU A 385 -2.06 -19.70 3.61
CA LEU A 385 -0.89 -18.83 3.63
C LEU A 385 -1.33 -17.37 3.73
N TRP A 386 -0.61 -16.58 4.54
CA TRP A 386 -0.98 -15.21 4.92
C TRP A 386 -0.08 -14.18 4.27
N HIS A 387 -0.44 -12.89 4.42
CA HIS A 387 0.30 -11.73 3.92
C HIS A 387 0.24 -11.56 2.39
N GLU A 388 0.99 -10.60 1.85
CA GLU A 388 0.85 -10.07 0.48
C GLU A 388 1.05 -11.09 -0.65
N PHE A 389 1.80 -12.17 -0.40
CA PHE A 389 1.93 -13.28 -1.33
C PHE A 389 1.01 -14.46 -1.03
N GLY A 390 0.26 -14.41 0.06
CA GLY A 390 -0.55 -15.51 0.57
C GLY A 390 -1.79 -15.84 -0.26
N ASP A 391 -2.63 -16.63 0.36
CA ASP A 391 -3.96 -16.96 -0.11
C ASP A 391 -4.93 -15.79 0.11
N VAL A 392 -6.09 -15.86 -0.54
CA VAL A 392 -7.08 -14.79 -0.50
C VAL A 392 -8.38 -15.23 0.18
N HIS A 393 -9.16 -14.25 0.60
CA HIS A 393 -10.47 -14.39 1.22
C HIS A 393 -11.47 -13.56 0.44
N LEU A 394 -12.49 -14.22 -0.10
CA LEU A 394 -13.63 -13.61 -0.75
C LEU A 394 -14.82 -13.59 0.23
N VAL A 395 -15.20 -12.40 0.65
CA VAL A 395 -16.40 -12.15 1.43
C VAL A 395 -17.50 -11.69 0.49
N LEU A 396 -18.62 -12.42 0.52
CA LEU A 396 -19.83 -12.10 -0.23
C LEU A 396 -21.00 -11.99 0.74
N PRO A 397 -22.06 -11.25 0.36
CA PRO A 397 -23.30 -11.26 1.11
C PRO A 397 -23.87 -12.69 1.16
N PRO A 398 -24.65 -13.04 2.20
CA PRO A 398 -25.39 -14.29 2.25
C PRO A 398 -26.20 -14.45 0.96
N GLU A 399 -26.35 -15.69 0.48
CA GLU A 399 -27.29 -15.92 -0.61
C GLU A 399 -28.69 -15.61 -0.11
N ALA A 400 -29.38 -14.68 -0.78
CA ALA A 400 -30.80 -14.53 -0.55
C ALA A 400 -31.43 -15.91 -0.81
N PRO A 401 -32.22 -16.47 0.12
CA PRO A 401 -32.98 -17.67 -0.18
C PRO A 401 -33.75 -17.36 -1.45
N HIS A 402 -33.59 -18.20 -2.47
CA HIS A 402 -34.39 -18.11 -3.69
C HIS A 402 -35.83 -17.87 -3.25
N ALA A 403 -36.37 -16.69 -3.52
CA ALA A 403 -37.80 -16.50 -3.43
C ALA A 403 -38.36 -17.50 -4.45
N GLU A 404 -38.97 -18.57 -3.96
CA GLU A 404 -39.90 -19.40 -4.72
C GLU A 404 -41.07 -18.51 -5.15
N HIS A 405 -40.83 -17.65 -6.12
CA HIS A 405 -41.81 -16.81 -6.77
C HIS A 405 -41.72 -17.05 -8.28
N CYS A 406 -42.10 -18.28 -8.63
CA CYS A 406 -42.96 -18.53 -9.77
C CYS A 406 -44.12 -19.38 -9.25
N CYS A 407 -45.02 -18.75 -8.51
CA CYS A 407 -46.38 -19.26 -8.34
C CYS A 407 -47.09 -19.13 -9.69
N SER A 408 -47.80 -20.20 -10.03
CA SER A 408 -48.90 -20.30 -10.99
C SER A 408 -49.61 -18.98 -11.30
N ASN A 409 -49.68 -18.64 -12.60
CA ASN A 409 -50.93 -18.68 -13.38
C ASN A 409 -50.63 -18.52 -14.88
#